data_AF-A0A382LPM1-F1
#
_entry.id   AF-A0A382LPM1-F1
#
_cell.length_a   1.000
_cell.length_b   1.000
_cell.length_c   1.000
_cell.angle_alpha   90.00
_cell.angle_beta   90.00
_cell.angle_gamma   90.00
#
_symmetry.space_group_name_H-M   'P 1'
#
loop_
_entity.id
_entity.type
_entity.pdbx_description
1 polymer ?
#
loop_
_entity_poly.entity_id
_entity_poly.type
_entity_poly.pdbx_seq_one_letter_code
_entity_poly.pdbx_strand_id
1 'polypeptide(L)' 'MDDLSDDMSEIEDNSSITTHFSLSLKVARQNFEREYLLSQIKRFNGNIIKISEFTGMERTALYRKFKSLNISLNNK' A
#
# COMPACT_ATOMS: atom_id res chain seq x y z
N MET A 1 11.15 27.47 6.64
CA MET A 1 10.97 26.25 7.43
C MET A 1 9.61 25.71 7.04
N ASP A 2 9.67 24.76 6.10
CA ASP A 2 8.67 23.83 5.59
C ASP A 2 7.23 24.33 5.41
N ASP A 3 7.01 24.82 4.19
CA ASP A 3 5.76 24.78 3.45
C ASP A 3 5.27 23.31 3.40
N LEU A 4 4.35 22.95 4.31
CA LEU A 4 3.66 21.68 4.26
C LEU A 4 2.71 21.73 3.05
N SER A 5 3.18 21.17 1.94
CA SER A 5 2.41 20.95 0.73
C SER A 5 1.10 20.22 1.06
N ASP A 6 0.02 20.96 0.84
CA ASP A 6 -1.39 20.63 1.00
C ASP A 6 -1.87 19.73 -0.16
N ASP A 7 -1.23 18.57 -0.34
CA ASP A 7 -1.61 17.58 -1.37
C ASP A 7 -1.99 16.24 -0.72
N MET A 8 -2.94 16.31 0.22
CA MET A 8 -3.81 15.17 0.50
C MET A 8 -5.06 15.37 -0.33
N SER A 9 -4.99 14.89 -1.58
CA SER A 9 -6.12 14.74 -2.48
C SER A 9 -7.38 14.34 -1.71
N GLU A 10 -8.38 15.22 -1.73
CA GLU A 10 -9.71 14.97 -1.21
C GLU A 10 -10.26 13.68 -1.83
N ILE A 11 -10.36 12.63 -1.02
CA ILE A 11 -11.21 11.48 -1.33
C ILE A 11 -12.39 11.57 -0.38
N GLU A 12 -13.41 12.32 -0.81
CA GLU A 12 -14.74 12.26 -0.22
C GLU A 12 -15.38 10.90 -0.53
N ASP A 13 -15.31 9.97 0.42
CA ASP A 13 -16.21 8.82 0.45
C ASP A 13 -16.56 8.46 1.91
N ASN A 14 -17.42 9.28 2.52
CA ASN A 14 -17.90 9.12 3.90
C ASN A 14 -18.67 7.80 4.17
N SER A 15 -19.00 7.02 3.13
CA SER A 15 -19.69 5.73 3.25
C SER A 15 -18.76 4.57 3.67
N SER A 16 -17.48 4.63 3.30
CA SER A 16 -16.51 3.54 3.51
C SER A 16 -15.87 3.54 4.90
N ILE A 17 -15.89 4.67 5.61
CA ILE A 17 -15.30 4.80 6.96
C ILE A 17 -16.08 3.94 7.98
N THR A 18 -17.41 3.95 7.91
CA THR A 18 -18.27 3.17 8.81
C THR A 18 -18.07 1.67 8.63
N THR A 19 -17.84 1.19 7.39
CA THR A 19 -17.52 -0.22 7.15
C THR A 19 -16.10 -0.56 7.63
N HIS A 20 -15.14 0.37 7.55
CA HIS A 20 -13.77 0.14 8.02
C HIS A 20 -13.66 -0.02 9.55
N PHE A 21 -14.48 0.68 10.34
CA PHE A 21 -14.56 0.47 11.80
C PHE A 21 -15.35 -0.78 12.19
N SER A 22 -16.21 -1.31 11.31
CA SER A 22 -16.91 -2.58 11.52
C SER A 22 -16.04 -3.81 11.24
N LEU A 23 -14.93 -3.61 10.53
CA LEU A 23 -13.95 -4.64 10.25
C LEU A 23 -13.03 -4.84 11.46
N SER A 24 -12.75 -6.09 11.80
CA SER A 24 -11.70 -6.40 12.77
C SER A 24 -10.40 -5.72 12.35
N LEU A 25 -9.65 -5.17 13.32
CA LEU A 25 -8.36 -4.50 13.10
C LEU A 25 -7.41 -5.28 12.19
N LYS A 26 -7.53 -6.61 12.21
CA LYS A 26 -6.82 -7.54 11.33
C LYS A 26 -7.12 -7.33 9.83
N VAL A 27 -8.39 -7.16 9.47
CA VAL A 27 -8.83 -6.98 8.08
C VAL A 27 -8.52 -5.57 7.61
N ALA A 28 -8.77 -4.56 8.46
CA ALA A 28 -8.38 -3.18 8.19
C ALA A 28 -6.88 -3.06 7.87
N ARG A 29 -6.02 -3.71 8.69
CA ARG A 29 -4.58 -3.77 8.43
C ARG A 29 -4.23 -4.44 7.10
N GLN A 30 -4.89 -5.54 6.74
CA GLN A 30 -4.64 -6.22 5.47
C GLN A 30 -5.02 -5.37 4.26
N ASN A 31 -6.14 -4.66 4.33
CA ASN A 31 -6.59 -3.78 3.24
C ASN A 31 -5.63 -2.62 3.06
N PHE A 32 -5.30 -1.91 4.14
CA PHE A 32 -4.30 -0.84 4.10
C PHE A 32 -2.96 -1.33 3.55
N GLU A 33 -2.46 -2.47 4.04
CA GLU A 33 -1.19 -3.01 3.59
C GLU A 33 -1.20 -3.38 2.10
N ARG A 34 -2.31 -3.93 1.60
CA ARG A 34 -2.48 -4.22 0.18
C ARG A 34 -2.41 -2.96 -0.66
N GLU A 35 -3.19 -1.94 -0.31
CA GLU A 35 -3.23 -0.68 -1.05
C GLU A 35 -1.90 0.05 -1.01
N TYR A 36 -1.25 0.07 0.16
CA TYR A 36 0.08 0.63 0.32
C TYR A 36 1.07 -0.05 -0.64
N LEU A 37 1.16 -1.38 -0.63
CA LEU A 37 2.10 -2.11 -1.48
C LEU A 37 1.78 -1.95 -2.97
N LEU A 38 0.51 -1.91 -3.37
CA LEU A 38 0.10 -1.63 -4.74
C LEU A 38 0.53 -0.23 -5.19
N SER A 39 0.38 0.78 -4.34
CA SER A 39 0.82 2.15 -4.64
C SER A 39 2.34 2.22 -4.85
N GLN A 40 3.13 1.49 -4.04
CA GLN A 40 4.58 1.43 -4.19
C GLN A 40 4.97 0.69 -5.48
N ILE A 41 4.31 -0.42 -5.81
CA ILE A 41 4.54 -1.12 -7.08
C ILE A 41 4.29 -0.20 -8.28
N LYS A 42 3.19 0.55 -8.26
CA LYS A 42 2.85 1.51 -9.32
C LYS A 42 3.90 2.64 -9.40
N ARG A 43 4.34 3.17 -8.25
CA ARG A 43 5.34 4.24 -8.15
C ARG A 43 6.72 3.85 -8.67
N PHE A 44 7.14 2.61 -8.44
CA PHE A 44 8.46 2.10 -8.83
C PHE A 44 8.43 1.20 -10.08
N ASN A 45 7.32 1.20 -10.82
CA ASN A 45 7.12 0.39 -12.04
C ASN A 45 7.43 -1.11 -11.84
N GLY A 46 7.08 -1.66 -10.67
CA GLY A 46 7.37 -3.06 -10.35
C GLY A 46 8.83 -3.37 -10.00
N ASN A 47 9.69 -2.36 -9.83
CA ASN A 47 11.06 -2.58 -9.38
C ASN A 47 11.11 -2.93 -7.88
N ILE A 48 11.14 -4.23 -7.58
CA ILE A 48 11.18 -4.77 -6.21
C ILE A 48 12.39 -4.29 -5.40
N ILE A 49 13.53 -4.04 -6.03
CA ILE A 49 14.73 -3.58 -5.32
C ILE A 49 14.47 -2.18 -4.76
N LYS A 50 13.97 -1.26 -5.60
CA LYS A 50 13.60 0.09 -5.18
C LYS A 50 12.49 0.09 -4.13
N ILE A 51 11.51 -0.82 -4.28
CA ILE A 51 10.44 -0.98 -3.29
C ILE A 51 11.00 -1.48 -1.95
N SER A 52 11.93 -2.44 -1.94
CA SER A 52 12.55 -2.93 -0.69
C SER A 52 13.38 -1.85 0.00
N GLU A 53 14.14 -1.07 -0.77
CA GLU A 53 14.94 0.03 -0.23
C GLU A 53 14.05 1.14 0.33
N PHE A 54 12.97 1.51 -0.37
CA PHE A 54 12.05 2.56 0.05
C PHE A 54 11.19 2.15 1.26
N THR A 55 10.68 0.91 1.26
CA THR A 55 9.83 0.40 2.35
C THR A 55 10.64 -0.12 3.54
N GLY A 56 11.95 -0.31 3.39
CA GLY A 56 12.81 -0.97 4.37
C GLY A 56 12.48 -2.46 4.57
N MET A 57 11.70 -3.06 3.67
CA MET A 57 11.29 -4.45 3.76
C MET A 57 12.23 -5.33 2.95
N GLU A 58 12.63 -6.46 3.52
CA GLU A 58 13.38 -7.49 2.81
C GLU A 58 12.64 -7.98 1.55
N ARG A 59 13.39 -8.20 0.47
CA ARG A 59 12.83 -8.64 -0.82
C ARG A 59 12.01 -9.92 -0.67
N THR A 60 12.52 -10.89 0.08
CA THR A 60 11.83 -12.18 0.33
C THR A 60 10.53 -11.99 1.12
N ALA A 61 10.48 -11.00 2.03
CA ALA A 61 9.27 -10.67 2.76
C ALA A 61 8.22 -10.04 1.84
N LEU A 62 8.63 -9.14 0.95
CA LEU A 62 7.77 -8.55 -0.07
C LEU A 62 7.16 -9.61 -1.00
N TYR A 63 7.96 -10.56 -1.50
CA TYR A 63 7.44 -11.67 -2.31
C TYR A 63 6.37 -12.50 -1.58
N ARG A 64 6.60 -12.80 -0.29
CA ARG A 64 5.60 -13.49 0.55
C ARG A 64 4.34 -12.65 0.74
N LYS A 65 4.49 -11.33 0.97
CA LYS A 65 3.38 -10.39 1.09
C LYS A 65 2.56 -10.32 -0.19
N PHE A 66 3.21 -10.18 -1.35
CA PHE A 66 2.54 -10.15 -2.64
C PHE A 66 1.77 -11.44 -2.92
N LYS A 67 2.36 -12.60 -2.64
CA LYS A 67 1.66 -13.89 -2.75
C LYS A 67 0.47 -13.99 -1.79
N SER A 68 0.63 -13.56 -0.53
CA SER A 68 -0.44 -13.58 0.47
C SER A 68 -1.58 -12.61 0.15
N LEU A 69 -1.26 -11.51 -0.53
CA LEU A 69 -2.20 -10.45 -0.88
C LEU A 69 -2.65 -10.54 -2.34
N ASN A 70 -2.37 -11.64 -3.05
CA ASN A 70 -2.67 -11.84 -4.47
C ASN A 70 -2.30 -10.63 -5.35
N ILE A 71 -1.15 -10.01 -5.08
CA ILE A 71 -0.63 -8.88 -5.85
C ILE A 71 0.28 -9.45 -6.95
N SER A 72 -0.07 -9.20 -8.21
CA SER A 72 0.75 -9.58 -9.36
C SER A 72 1.70 -8.44 -9.73
N LEU A 73 3.00 -8.70 -9.64
CA LEU A 73 4.02 -7.80 -10.15
C LEU A 73 4.11 -7.99 -11.67
N ASN A 74 3.30 -7.25 -12.44
CA ASN A 74 3.40 -7.26 -13.89
C ASN A 74 4.67 -6.50 -14.31
N ASN A 75 5.75 -7.26 -14.52
CA ASN A 75 6.93 -6.75 -15.20
C ASN A 75 6.66 -6.83 -16.71
N LYS A 76 6.20 -5.73 -17.30
CA LYS A 76 6.13 -5.59 -18.76
C LYS A 76 7.25 -4.69 -19.25
#